data_AF-A0A4Q3WWD8-F1
#
_entry.id   AF-A0A4Q3WWD8-F1
#
_cell.length_a   1.000
_cell.length_b   1.000
_cell.length_c   1.000
_cell.angle_alpha   90.00
_cell.angle_beta   90.00
_cell.angle_gamma   90.00
#
_symmetry.space_group_name_H-M   'P 1'
#
loop_
_entity.id
_entity.type
_entity.pdbx_description
1 polymer ?
#
loop_
_entity_poly.entity_id
_entity_poly.type
_entity_poly.pdbx_seq_one_letter_code
_entity_poly.pdbx_strand_id
1 'polypeptide(L)'
;MSTDLYQGEDPRELPAYSLPRAAYMAGVPVQTLRSWVNGRTYPTRKGVGQFSPIIDLPDPGSQYLSFINIIEAHILGSIRRVHQVPLPNIRNAVHFVKNQFGTPHPLAERKFETDGVSLFIRELDDII
;
A
#
# COMPACT_ATOMS: atom_id res chain seq x y z
N MET A 1 -2.66 -13.70 -34.67
CA MET A 1 -3.67 -13.65 -33.60
C MET A 1 -2.91 -13.50 -32.30
N SER A 2 -3.07 -12.39 -31.57
CA SER A 2 -2.44 -12.22 -30.26
C SER A 2 -3.24 -13.05 -29.27
N THR A 3 -2.64 -14.09 -28.69
CA THR A 3 -3.24 -14.84 -27.60
C THR A 3 -3.32 -13.91 -26.39
N ASP A 4 -4.53 -13.61 -25.94
CA ASP A 4 -4.72 -12.91 -24.67
C ASP A 4 -4.39 -13.87 -23.52
N LEU A 5 -3.14 -13.81 -23.05
CA LEU A 5 -2.61 -14.66 -21.99
C LEU A 5 -3.28 -14.42 -20.63
N TYR A 6 -3.92 -13.27 -20.46
CA TYR A 6 -4.48 -12.82 -19.19
C TYR A 6 -6.00 -12.70 -19.23
N GLN A 7 -6.64 -13.15 -20.31
CA GLN A 7 -8.10 -13.24 -20.45
C GLN A 7 -8.82 -11.91 -20.13
N GLY A 8 -8.20 -10.78 -20.49
CA GLY A 8 -8.71 -9.43 -20.24
C GLY A 8 -8.43 -8.87 -18.84
N GLU A 9 -7.78 -9.62 -17.96
CA GLU A 9 -7.34 -9.12 -16.65
C GLU A 9 -6.04 -8.30 -16.78
N ASP A 10 -5.89 -7.27 -15.95
CA ASP A 10 -4.64 -6.55 -15.87
C ASP A 10 -3.60 -7.42 -15.13
N PRO A 11 -2.50 -7.86 -15.78
CA PRO A 11 -1.50 -8.70 -15.15
C PRO A 11 -0.82 -8.04 -13.94
N ARG A 12 -0.92 -6.71 -13.81
CA ARG A 12 -0.38 -5.96 -12.67
C ARG A 12 -1.18 -6.17 -11.39
N GLU A 13 -2.46 -6.55 -11.51
CA GLU A 13 -3.38 -6.80 -10.40
C GLU A 13 -3.36 -8.25 -9.92
N LEU A 14 -2.82 -9.16 -10.73
CA LEU A 14 -2.80 -10.57 -10.41
C LEU A 14 -1.86 -10.88 -9.23
N PRO A 15 -2.29 -11.72 -8.27
CA PRO A 15 -1.48 -12.07 -7.09
C PRO A 15 -0.36 -13.06 -7.46
N ALA A 16 0.75 -12.54 -8.01
CA ALA A 16 1.84 -13.34 -8.58
C ALA A 16 3.10 -13.42 -7.70
N TYR A 17 3.23 -12.58 -6.67
CA TYR A 17 4.48 -12.44 -5.92
C TYR A 17 4.33 -12.90 -4.47
N SER A 18 5.18 -13.84 -4.04
CA SER A 18 5.23 -14.23 -2.63
C SER A 18 5.69 -13.07 -1.75
N LEU A 19 5.26 -13.05 -0.49
CA LEU A 19 5.62 -12.01 0.47
C LEU A 19 7.15 -11.71 0.54
N PRO A 20 8.07 -12.70 0.59
CA PRO A 20 9.50 -12.39 0.60
C PRO A 20 9.99 -11.73 -0.69
N ARG A 21 9.47 -12.16 -1.85
CA ARG A 21 9.84 -11.60 -3.16
C ARG A 21 9.33 -10.18 -3.30
N ALA A 22 8.07 -9.95 -2.94
CA ALA A 22 7.47 -8.62 -2.92
C ALA A 22 8.23 -7.66 -1.99
N ALA A 23 8.62 -8.12 -0.79
CA ALA A 23 9.38 -7.32 0.16
C ALA A 23 10.77 -6.93 -0.39
N TYR A 24 11.46 -7.88 -1.02
CA TYR A 24 12.73 -7.62 -1.70
C TYR A 24 12.57 -6.57 -2.81
N MET A 25 11.57 -6.72 -3.68
CA MET A 25 11.33 -5.79 -4.79
C MET A 25 10.91 -4.39 -4.31
N ALA A 26 10.10 -4.28 -3.27
CA ALA A 26 9.74 -3.01 -2.64
C ALA A 26 10.90 -2.40 -1.82
N GLY A 27 11.96 -3.16 -1.56
CA GLY A 27 13.09 -2.75 -0.73
C GLY A 27 12.74 -2.59 0.74
N VAL A 28 11.74 -3.31 1.27
CA VAL A 28 11.27 -3.25 2.68
C VAL A 28 11.55 -4.58 3.40
N PRO A 29 11.73 -4.59 4.74
CA PRO A 29 11.84 -5.85 5.47
C PRO A 29 10.56 -6.70 5.36
N VAL A 30 10.72 -8.03 5.24
CA VAL A 30 9.59 -8.97 5.08
C VAL A 30 8.56 -8.84 6.21
N GLN A 31 9.02 -8.72 7.46
CA GLN A 31 8.12 -8.59 8.62
C GLN A 31 7.35 -7.26 8.61
N THR A 32 7.96 -6.20 8.07
CA THR A 32 7.32 -4.90 7.89
C THR A 32 6.22 -5.00 6.85
N LEU A 33 6.52 -5.57 5.67
CA LEU A 33 5.51 -5.78 4.63
C LEU A 33 4.36 -6.65 5.14
N ARG A 34 4.67 -7.76 5.83
CA ARG A 34 3.67 -8.64 6.46
C ARG A 34 2.69 -7.84 7.32
N SER A 35 3.21 -6.93 8.14
CA SER A 35 2.38 -6.12 9.02
C SER A 35 1.50 -5.15 8.24
N TRP A 36 1.97 -4.62 7.10
CA TRP A 36 1.20 -3.70 6.26
C TRP A 36 0.08 -4.37 5.47
N VAL A 37 0.22 -5.65 5.11
CA VAL A 37 -0.80 -6.36 4.31
C VAL A 37 -1.72 -7.24 5.16
N ASN A 38 -1.23 -7.83 6.25
CA ASN A 38 -2.02 -8.74 7.10
C ASN A 38 -2.39 -8.14 8.45
N GLY A 39 -1.83 -6.98 8.79
CA GLY A 39 -1.89 -6.48 10.15
C GLY A 39 -1.02 -7.29 11.12
N ARG A 40 -1.11 -6.96 12.41
CA ARG A 40 -0.58 -7.77 13.51
C ARG A 40 -1.21 -7.39 14.83
N THR A 41 -1.26 -8.31 15.77
CA THR A 41 -1.49 -7.98 17.19
C THR A 41 -0.15 -7.76 17.90
N TYR A 42 -0.17 -6.97 18.97
CA TYR A 42 1.00 -6.75 19.81
C TYR A 42 0.59 -6.50 21.27
N PRO A 43 1.40 -6.92 22.25
CA PRO A 43 1.08 -6.71 23.65
C PRO A 43 1.18 -5.22 24.01
N THR A 44 0.30 -4.78 24.90
CA THR A 44 0.25 -3.42 25.46
C THR A 44 0.02 -3.49 26.97
N ARG A 45 0.28 -2.39 27.69
CA ARG A 45 -0.02 -2.30 29.13
C ARG A 45 -1.50 -2.52 29.48
N LYS A 46 -2.40 -2.29 28.53
CA LYS A 46 -3.87 -2.39 28.71
C LYS A 46 -4.47 -3.65 28.07
N GLY A 47 -3.66 -4.60 27.59
CA GLY A 47 -4.11 -5.79 26.88
C GLY A 47 -3.45 -5.96 25.52
N VAL A 48 -4.19 -6.40 24.51
CA VAL A 48 -3.68 -6.64 23.15
C VAL A 48 -4.04 -5.47 22.24
N GLY A 49 -3.03 -4.84 21.65
CA GLY A 49 -3.17 -3.84 20.59
C GLY A 49 -3.23 -4.50 19.22
N GLN A 50 -3.90 -3.85 18.27
CA GLN A 50 -4.01 -4.31 16.89
C GLN A 50 -3.42 -3.26 15.95
N PHE A 51 -2.70 -3.74 14.94
CA PHE A 51 -2.28 -2.98 13.78
C PHE A 51 -3.07 -3.50 12.59
N SER A 52 -3.94 -2.67 12.03
CA SER A 52 -4.72 -3.03 10.84
C SER A 52 -3.85 -2.95 9.57
N PRO A 53 -4.16 -3.70 8.51
CA PRO A 53 -3.54 -3.50 7.19
C PRO A 53 -3.63 -2.05 6.70
N ILE A 54 -2.71 -1.64 5.83
CA ILE A 54 -2.70 -0.36 5.11
C ILE A 54 -2.86 -0.60 3.61
N ILE A 55 -2.24 -1.66 3.10
CA ILE A 55 -2.31 -2.09 1.71
C ILE A 55 -3.29 -3.24 1.64
N ASP A 56 -4.26 -3.14 0.74
CA ASP A 56 -5.24 -4.20 0.52
C ASP A 56 -4.69 -5.20 -0.50
N LEU A 57 -4.87 -6.49 -0.21
CA LEU A 57 -4.53 -7.56 -1.15
C LEU A 57 -5.70 -7.82 -2.10
N PRO A 58 -5.44 -8.27 -3.34
CA PRO A 58 -6.49 -8.63 -4.30
C PRO A 58 -7.49 -9.66 -3.75
N ASP A 59 -7.01 -10.58 -2.89
CA ASP A 59 -7.84 -11.58 -2.23
C ASP A 59 -7.52 -11.63 -0.72
N PRO A 60 -8.51 -11.34 0.16
CA PRO A 60 -8.36 -11.45 1.61
C PRO A 60 -7.96 -12.86 2.06
N GLY A 61 -6.71 -13.03 2.49
CA GLY A 61 -6.15 -14.32 2.90
C GLY A 61 -5.18 -14.93 1.90
N SER A 62 -5.02 -14.31 0.73
CA SER A 62 -3.93 -14.62 -0.19
C SER A 62 -2.57 -14.41 0.48
N GLN A 63 -1.64 -15.31 0.18
CA GLN A 63 -0.23 -15.18 0.57
C GLN A 63 0.60 -14.45 -0.50
N TYR A 64 -0.05 -14.02 -1.58
CA TYR A 64 0.55 -13.44 -2.76
C TYR A 64 0.07 -12.00 -2.99
N LEU A 65 1.00 -11.17 -3.43
CA LEU A 65 0.83 -9.76 -3.71
C LEU A 65 0.83 -9.54 -5.22
N SER A 66 0.09 -8.52 -5.66
CA SER A 66 0.13 -8.03 -7.03
C SER A 66 1.36 -7.16 -7.29
N PHE A 67 1.63 -6.84 -8.56
CA PHE A 67 2.67 -5.85 -8.88
C PHE A 67 2.31 -4.48 -8.29
N ILE A 68 1.04 -4.08 -8.34
CA ILE A 68 0.59 -2.81 -7.76
C ILE A 68 0.81 -2.78 -6.24
N ASN A 69 0.56 -3.88 -5.52
CA ASN A 69 0.87 -3.94 -4.09
C ASN A 69 2.36 -3.74 -3.78
N ILE A 70 3.26 -4.22 -4.65
CA ILE A 70 4.70 -3.98 -4.50
C ILE A 70 5.01 -2.48 -4.65
N ILE A 71 4.38 -1.81 -5.61
CA ILE A 71 4.53 -0.35 -5.79
C ILE A 71 4.00 0.40 -4.57
N GLU A 72 2.81 0.06 -4.07
CA GLU A 72 2.26 0.68 -2.84
C GLU A 72 3.21 0.47 -1.64
N ALA A 73 3.75 -0.73 -1.47
CA ALA A 73 4.71 -1.04 -0.42
C ALA A 73 6.02 -0.25 -0.56
N HIS A 74 6.51 -0.09 -1.78
CA HIS A 74 7.69 0.72 -2.06
C HIS A 74 7.46 2.18 -1.69
N ILE A 75 6.34 2.76 -2.14
CA ILE A 75 5.97 4.16 -1.85
C ILE A 75 5.79 4.39 -0.36
N LEU A 76 5.06 3.49 0.32
CA LEU A 76 4.91 3.53 1.79
C LEU A 76 6.26 3.46 2.50
N GLY A 77 7.13 2.56 2.05
CA GLY A 77 8.49 2.41 2.56
C GLY A 77 9.35 3.66 2.38
N SER A 78 9.22 4.35 1.25
CA SER A 78 9.93 5.60 0.94
C SER A 78 9.40 6.77 1.77
N ILE A 79 8.09 6.93 1.89
CA ILE A 79 7.47 7.93 2.77
C ILE A 79 7.99 7.80 4.20
N ARG A 80 8.06 6.58 4.72
CA ARG A 80 8.53 6.33 6.09
C ARG A 80 10.03 6.54 6.28
N ARG A 81 10.86 6.24 5.29
CA ARG A 81 12.32 6.30 5.42
C ARG A 81 12.90 7.65 5.03
N VAL A 82 12.41 8.24 3.95
CA VAL A 82 12.91 9.51 3.40
C VAL A 82 12.26 10.68 4.10
N HIS A 83 10.93 10.65 4.24
CA HIS A 83 10.16 11.78 4.77
C HIS A 83 9.76 11.63 6.24
N GLN A 84 10.05 10.46 6.84
CA GLN A 84 9.83 10.17 8.27
C GLN A 84 8.39 10.37 8.75
N VAL A 85 7.41 10.33 7.85
CA VAL A 85 6.00 10.53 8.19
C VAL A 85 5.50 9.40 9.11
N PRO A 86 4.85 9.72 10.24
CA PRO A 86 4.28 8.71 11.13
C PRO A 86 3.21 7.86 10.46
N LEU A 87 3.25 6.54 10.70
CA LEU A 87 2.26 5.57 10.17
C LEU A 87 0.78 5.97 10.38
N PRO A 88 0.36 6.52 11.53
CA PRO A 88 -1.01 6.99 11.70
C PRO A 88 -1.44 8.05 10.69
N ASN A 89 -0.53 8.97 10.34
CA ASN A 89 -0.82 10.03 9.38
C ASN A 89 -0.92 9.47 7.97
N ILE A 90 -0.05 8.51 7.63
CA ILE A 90 -0.13 7.77 6.36
C ILE A 90 -1.45 7.03 6.25
N ARG A 91 -1.88 6.34 7.32
CA ARG A 91 -3.15 5.62 7.36
C ARG A 91 -4.33 6.57 7.13
N ASN A 92 -4.36 7.72 7.79
CA ASN A 92 -5.42 8.71 7.61
C ASN A 92 -5.48 9.22 6.16
N ALA A 93 -4.31 9.53 5.58
CA ALA A 93 -4.24 9.96 4.19
C ALA A 93 -4.72 8.87 3.22
N VAL A 94 -4.26 7.62 3.39
CA VAL A 94 -4.71 6.47 2.60
C VAL A 94 -6.23 6.28 2.69
N HIS A 95 -6.82 6.32 3.89
CA HIS A 95 -8.27 6.20 4.05
C HIS A 95 -9.03 7.35 3.39
N PHE A 96 -8.52 8.59 3.52
CA PHE A 96 -9.11 9.73 2.85
C PHE A 96 -9.12 9.54 1.33
N VAL A 97 -8.01 9.11 0.72
CA VAL A 97 -7.91 8.88 -0.73
C VAL A 97 -8.88 7.80 -1.19
N LYS A 98 -8.93 6.68 -0.47
CA LYS A 98 -9.85 5.58 -0.78
C LYS A 98 -11.30 6.06 -0.76
N ASN A 99 -11.68 6.79 0.28
CA ASN A 99 -13.06 7.27 0.43
C ASN A 99 -13.43 8.37 -0.58
N GLN A 100 -12.50 9.28 -0.87
CA GLN A 100 -12.76 10.42 -1.76
C GLN A 100 -12.77 10.01 -3.24
N PHE A 101 -11.90 9.08 -3.65
CA PHE A 101 -11.69 8.75 -5.07
C PHE A 101 -12.09 7.31 -5.44
N GLY A 102 -12.48 6.47 -4.49
CA GLY A 102 -12.90 5.09 -4.76
C GLY A 102 -11.78 4.20 -5.31
N THR A 103 -10.52 4.57 -5.11
CA THR A 103 -9.37 3.81 -5.64
C THR A 103 -9.01 2.62 -4.73
N PRO A 104 -8.75 1.43 -5.31
CA PRO A 104 -8.23 0.28 -4.56
C PRO A 104 -6.76 0.47 -4.17
N HIS A 105 -5.99 1.25 -4.93
CA HIS A 105 -4.54 1.40 -4.80
C HIS A 105 -4.12 2.86 -4.60
N PRO A 106 -4.55 3.51 -3.50
CA PRO A 106 -4.33 4.94 -3.30
C PRO A 106 -2.87 5.33 -3.38
N LEU A 107 -1.95 4.52 -2.83
CA LEU A 107 -0.52 4.82 -2.80
C LEU A 107 0.12 4.75 -4.17
N ALA A 108 -0.39 3.92 -5.08
CA ALA A 108 0.14 3.77 -6.44
C ALA A 108 -0.51 4.72 -7.44
N GLU A 109 -1.80 5.04 -7.26
CA GLU A 109 -2.57 5.82 -8.23
C GLU A 109 -2.55 7.32 -7.99
N ARG A 110 -2.20 7.78 -6.78
CA ARG A 110 -2.19 9.21 -6.43
C ARG A 110 -0.82 9.70 -6.00
N LYS A 111 -0.52 10.94 -6.36
CA LYS A 111 0.70 11.64 -5.96
C LYS A 111 0.52 12.21 -4.55
N PHE A 112 1.23 11.63 -3.60
CA PHE A 112 1.34 12.17 -2.25
C PHE A 112 2.52 13.14 -2.16
N GLU A 113 2.29 14.25 -1.49
CA GLU A 113 3.29 15.23 -1.08
C GLU A 113 3.35 15.28 0.44
N THR A 114 4.46 15.73 1.00
CA THR A 114 4.61 15.78 2.46
C THR A 114 5.54 16.89 2.88
N ASP A 115 5.20 17.54 3.99
CA ASP A 115 6.04 18.48 4.74
C ASP A 115 6.88 17.77 5.83
N GLY A 116 6.88 16.44 5.85
CA GLY A 116 7.52 15.61 6.88
C GLY A 116 6.66 15.34 8.11
N VAL A 117 5.53 16.04 8.27
CA VAL A 117 4.57 15.85 9.37
C VAL A 117 3.28 15.23 8.85
N SER A 118 2.79 15.72 7.72
CA SER A 118 1.51 15.38 7.12
C SER A 118 1.71 14.91 5.68
N LEU A 119 0.78 14.09 5.20
CA LEU A 119 0.68 13.71 3.79
C LEU A 119 -0.49 14.47 3.18
N PHE A 120 -0.21 15.13 2.06
CA PHE A 120 -1.15 15.86 1.25
C PHE A 120 -1.25 15.19 -0.12
N ILE A 121 -2.36 15.40 -0.82
CA ILE A 121 -2.52 15.00 -2.21
C ILE A 121 -2.57 16.30 -3.01
N ARG A 122 -1.77 16.40 -4.06
CA ARG A 122 -1.95 17.50 -5.02
C ARG A 122 -3.05 17.11 -5.98
N GLU A 123 -4.20 17.78 -5.89
CA GLU A 123 -5.15 17.84 -6.99
C GLU A 123 -4.56 18.82 -8.01
N LEU A 124 -4.20 18.31 -9.19
CA LEU A 124 -4.05 19.19 -10.34
C LEU A 124 -5.48 19.55 -10.72
N ASP A 125 -6.02 20.60 -10.10
CA ASP A 125 -7.20 21.25 -10.65
C ASP A 125 -6.79 21.74 -12.04
N ASP A 126 -7.38 21.14 -13.06
CA ASP A 126 -7.29 21.63 -14.43
C ASP A 126 -7.67 23.12 -14.41
N ILE A 127 -6.71 23.96 -14.78
CA ILE A 127 -6.99 25.34 -15.15
C ILE A 127 -7.78 25.26 -16.45
N ILE A 128 -9.10 25.38 -16.38
CA ILE A 128 -9.97 25.75 -17.50
C ILE A 128 -10.37 27.21 -17.33
#